data_AF-A0A7V7X264-F1
#
_entry.id   AF-A0A7V7X264-F1
#
_cell.length_a   1.000
_cell.length_b   1.000
_cell.length_c   1.000
_cell.angle_alpha   90.00
_cell.angle_beta   90.00
_cell.angle_gamma   90.00
#
_symmetry.space_group_name_H-M   'P 1'
#
loop_
_entity.id
_entity.type
_entity.pdbx_description
1 polymer ?
#
loop_
_entity_poly.entity_id
_entity_poly.type
_entity_poly.pdbx_seq_one_letter_code
_entity_poly.pdbx_strand_id
1 'polypeptide(L)'
;MTKFIASSILKASMKFEQSPSLSPENSFYQRALEKVNSYIKEIDPDLRSEIASFTITPNDPSAEKYTTFALKFFSVSKPKLNWTMEIEQNDNYINNRLENIIKKIYKEQLTQ
;
A
#
# COMPACT_ATOMS: atom_id res chain seq x y z
N MET A 1 7.88 -35.07 -8.48
CA MET A 1 9.16 -34.43 -8.14
C MET A 1 8.90 -32.96 -7.83
N THR A 2 8.86 -32.64 -6.55
CA THR A 2 8.67 -31.28 -6.04
C THR A 2 9.97 -30.50 -6.19
N LYS A 3 9.95 -29.34 -6.86
CA LYS A 3 11.09 -28.40 -6.86
C LYS A 3 10.67 -27.14 -6.12
N PHE A 4 11.22 -26.99 -4.92
CA PHE A 4 11.35 -25.71 -4.22
C PHE A 4 12.23 -24.79 -5.07
N ILE A 5 11.83 -23.53 -5.26
CA ILE A 5 12.74 -22.46 -5.68
C ILE A 5 12.75 -21.39 -4.59
N ALA A 6 13.99 -21.06 -4.24
CA ALA A 6 14.41 -20.33 -3.07
C ALA A 6 14.10 -18.83 -3.13
N SER A 7 13.93 -18.29 -1.92
CA SER A 7 14.03 -16.87 -1.55
C SER A 7 14.98 -16.09 -2.45
N SER A 8 14.42 -15.16 -3.24
CA SER A 8 15.18 -14.13 -3.94
C SER A 8 14.64 -12.78 -3.50
N ILE A 9 15.47 -12.10 -2.74
CA ILE A 9 15.24 -10.82 -2.07
C ILE A 9 14.87 -9.77 -3.13
N LEU A 10 13.62 -9.30 -3.11
CA LEU A 10 13.20 -8.08 -3.81
C LEU A 10 14.04 -6.92 -3.26
N LYS A 11 15.01 -6.42 -4.03
CA LYS A 11 15.61 -5.11 -3.78
C LYS A 11 14.65 -4.03 -4.30
N ALA A 12 13.59 -3.77 -3.55
CA ALA A 12 12.78 -2.57 -3.74
C ALA A 12 13.62 -1.36 -3.28
N SER A 13 14.16 -0.57 -4.21
CA SER A 13 14.68 0.76 -3.88
C SER A 13 13.49 1.70 -3.70
N MET A 14 13.07 1.92 -2.46
CA MET A 14 12.11 2.97 -2.11
C MET A 14 12.77 4.34 -2.28
N LYS A 15 12.48 5.02 -3.39
CA LYS A 15 12.74 6.46 -3.51
C LYS A 15 11.44 7.20 -3.17
N PHE A 16 11.49 8.03 -2.13
CA PHE A 16 10.40 8.93 -1.77
C PHE A 16 10.50 10.18 -2.65
N GLU A 17 9.70 10.24 -3.71
CA GLU A 17 9.52 11.47 -4.47
C GLU A 17 8.19 12.15 -4.10
N GLN A 18 8.27 13.47 -4.03
CA GLN A 18 7.24 14.41 -3.59
C GLN A 18 5.94 14.24 -4.40
N SER A 19 4.81 14.46 -3.70
CA SER A 19 3.41 14.35 -4.14
C SER A 19 3.17 14.39 -5.66
N PRO A 20 2.69 13.28 -6.28
CA PRO A 20 2.50 13.23 -7.71
C PRO A 20 1.32 14.11 -8.15
N SER A 21 1.50 14.82 -9.27
CA SER A 21 0.50 15.65 -9.93
C SER A 21 -0.77 14.84 -10.24
N LEU A 22 -1.95 15.45 -10.06
CA LEU A 22 -3.30 14.87 -10.18
C LEU A 22 -3.57 14.18 -11.54
N SER A 23 -3.05 12.97 -11.75
CA SER A 23 -3.49 12.06 -12.81
C SER A 23 -4.84 11.41 -12.43
N PRO A 24 -5.64 10.92 -13.39
CA PRO A 24 -6.88 10.19 -13.08
C PRO A 24 -6.66 8.99 -12.15
N GLU A 25 -5.53 8.31 -12.27
CA GLU A 25 -5.14 7.24 -11.34
C GLU A 25 -4.91 7.78 -9.93
N ASN A 26 -4.27 8.95 -9.80
CA ASN A 26 -4.14 9.63 -8.51
C ASN A 26 -5.49 9.95 -7.86
N SER A 27 -6.55 10.17 -8.65
CA SER A 27 -7.88 10.43 -8.09
C SER A 27 -8.43 9.24 -7.29
N PHE A 28 -8.16 8.00 -7.73
CA PHE A 28 -8.69 6.81 -7.05
C PHE A 28 -7.97 6.53 -5.74
N TYR A 29 -6.63 6.60 -5.75
CA TYR A 29 -5.82 6.45 -4.54
C TYR A 29 -6.07 7.59 -3.54
N GLN A 30 -6.38 8.80 -4.02
CA GLN A 30 -6.83 9.89 -3.17
C GLN A 30 -8.16 9.58 -2.49
N ARG A 31 -9.18 9.14 -3.23
CA ARG A 31 -10.47 8.73 -2.63
C ARG A 31 -10.30 7.60 -1.61
N ALA A 32 -9.44 6.62 -1.92
CA ALA A 32 -9.12 5.55 -0.99
C ALA A 32 -8.44 6.09 0.27
N LEU A 33 -7.44 6.97 0.13
CA LEU A 33 -6.75 7.62 1.25
C LEU A 33 -7.73 8.46 2.10
N GLU A 34 -8.60 9.24 1.48
CA GLU A 34 -9.62 10.03 2.17
C GLU A 34 -10.57 9.14 2.98
N LYS A 35 -11.07 8.07 2.35
CA LYS A 35 -11.92 7.08 3.02
C LYS A 35 -11.20 6.46 4.20
N VAL A 36 -9.93 6.06 4.05
CA VAL A 36 -9.12 5.51 5.14
C VAL A 36 -8.94 6.53 6.27
N ASN A 37 -8.57 7.76 5.94
CA ASN A 37 -8.35 8.83 6.92
C ASN A 37 -9.61 9.13 7.75
N SER A 38 -10.81 8.85 7.22
CA SER A 38 -12.07 9.04 7.95
C SER A 38 -12.23 8.11 9.16
N TYR A 39 -11.61 6.93 9.17
CA TYR A 39 -11.78 5.95 10.26
C TYR A 39 -10.46 5.41 10.85
N ILE A 40 -9.30 5.67 10.24
CA ILE A 40 -8.04 5.02 10.66
C ILE A 40 -7.67 5.30 12.13
N LYS A 41 -8.03 6.47 12.65
CA LYS A 41 -7.81 6.85 14.06
C LYS A 41 -8.69 6.08 15.05
N GLU A 42 -9.81 5.54 14.60
CA GLU A 42 -10.67 4.66 15.41
C GLU A 42 -10.06 3.27 15.55
N ILE A 43 -9.22 2.85 14.59
CA ILE A 43 -8.47 1.60 14.65
C ILE A 43 -7.28 1.74 15.61
N ASP A 44 -6.48 2.78 15.42
CA ASP A 44 -5.37 3.15 16.31
C ASP A 44 -5.08 4.66 16.16
N PRO A 45 -5.11 5.46 17.24
CA PRO A 45 -4.85 6.90 17.21
C PRO A 45 -3.47 7.29 16.65
N ASP A 46 -2.50 6.37 16.68
CA ASP A 46 -1.14 6.56 16.20
C ASP A 46 -0.93 6.04 14.78
N LEU A 47 -1.93 5.40 14.17
CA LEU A 47 -1.83 4.88 12.82
C LEU A 47 -2.09 5.99 11.80
N ARG A 48 -1.27 6.02 10.75
CA ARG A 48 -1.32 6.99 9.65
C ARG A 48 -1.30 6.24 8.32
N SER A 49 -1.81 6.90 7.28
CA SER A 49 -1.81 6.39 5.91
C SER A 49 -1.34 7.45 4.92
N GLU A 50 -0.62 7.02 3.89
CA GLU A 50 -0.15 7.85 2.78
C GLU A 50 -0.18 7.07 1.46
N ILE A 51 -0.21 7.77 0.33
CA ILE A 51 -0.02 7.14 -0.99
C ILE A 51 1.48 6.96 -1.20
N ALA A 52 1.89 5.74 -1.50
CA ALA A 52 3.25 5.41 -1.89
C ALA A 52 3.30 5.08 -3.38
N SER A 53 4.29 5.62 -4.08
CA SER A 53 4.59 5.31 -5.48
C SER A 53 5.79 4.37 -5.58
N PHE A 54 5.70 3.36 -6.42
CA PHE A 54 6.74 2.37 -6.65
C PHE A 54 7.11 2.34 -8.12
N THR A 55 8.38 2.51 -8.44
CA THR A 55 8.88 2.23 -9.80
C THR A 55 9.25 0.77 -9.89
N ILE A 56 8.52 0.03 -10.71
CA ILE A 56 8.81 -1.37 -11.00
C ILE A 56 9.72 -1.43 -12.22
N THR A 57 10.85 -2.12 -12.07
CA THR A 57 11.74 -2.47 -13.17
C THR A 57 11.54 -3.95 -13.48
N PRO A 58 10.91 -4.30 -14.61
CA PRO A 58 10.75 -5.69 -15.01
C PRO A 58 12.10 -6.40 -15.17
N ASN A 59 12.12 -7.71 -14.97
CA ASN A 59 13.31 -8.53 -15.23
C ASN A 59 13.59 -8.71 -16.73
N ASP A 60 12.56 -8.52 -17.56
CA ASP A 60 12.69 -8.51 -19.01
C ASP A 60 13.33 -7.18 -19.44
N PRO A 61 14.53 -7.20 -20.04
CA PRO A 61 15.23 -5.98 -20.47
C PRO A 61 14.52 -5.24 -21.61
N SER A 62 13.56 -5.86 -22.30
CA SER A 62 12.74 -5.23 -23.33
C SER A 62 11.49 -4.52 -22.78
N ALA A 63 11.12 -4.77 -21.53
CA ALA A 63 9.95 -4.17 -20.92
C ALA A 63 10.30 -2.82 -20.25
N GLU A 64 9.44 -1.83 -20.44
CA GLU A 64 9.62 -0.52 -19.86
C GLU A 64 9.39 -0.51 -18.35
N LYS A 65 10.09 0.37 -17.65
CA LYS A 65 9.80 0.66 -16.24
C LYS A 65 8.44 1.32 -16.14
N TYR A 66 7.65 0.90 -15.16
CA TYR A 66 6.36 1.51 -14.89
C TYR A 66 6.26 1.92 -13.43
N THR A 67 5.41 2.92 -13.16
CA THR A 67 5.11 3.37 -11.80
C THR A 67 3.76 2.80 -11.39
N THR A 68 3.67 2.26 -10.19
CA THR A 68 2.42 1.84 -9.55
C THR A 68 2.23 2.58 -8.23
N PHE A 69 1.01 2.59 -7.71
CA PHE A 69 0.66 3.24 -6.46
C PHE A 69 0.05 2.24 -5.47
N ALA A 70 0.25 2.50 -4.19
CA ALA A 70 -0.33 1.71 -3.10
C ALA A 70 -0.62 2.62 -1.90
N LEU A 71 -1.40 2.13 -0.94
CA LEU A 71 -1.51 2.77 0.37
C LEU A 71 -0.48 2.19 1.33
N LYS A 72 0.34 3.07 1.89
CA LYS A 72 1.27 2.75 2.96
C LYS A 72 0.66 3.15 4.30
N PHE A 73 0.80 2.27 5.27
CA PHE A 73 0.33 2.44 6.63
C PHE A 73 1.51 2.35 7.59
N PHE A 74 1.54 3.22 8.58
CA PHE A 74 2.60 3.24 9.59
C PHE A 74 2.09 3.79 10.91
N SER A 75 2.59 3.25 12.02
CA SER A 75 2.33 3.81 13.35
C SER A 75 3.47 4.73 13.78
N VAL A 76 3.13 5.90 14.32
CA VAL A 76 4.11 6.81 14.92
C VAL A 76 4.66 6.31 16.26
N SER A 77 3.90 5.50 17.00
CA SER A 77 4.34 4.95 18.31
C SER A 77 4.92 3.53 18.21
N LYS A 78 4.61 2.78 17.15
CA LYS A 78 5.07 1.40 16.93
C LYS A 78 5.84 1.30 15.61
N PRO A 79 7.15 1.58 15.56
CA PRO A 79 7.92 1.61 14.30
C PRO A 79 7.90 0.31 13.49
N LYS A 80 7.73 -0.84 14.16
CA LYS A 80 7.62 -2.15 13.50
C LYS A 80 6.26 -2.38 12.85
N LEU A 81 5.24 -1.61 13.21
CA LEU A 81 3.92 -1.66 12.62
C LEU A 81 3.88 -0.76 11.38
N ASN A 82 4.29 -1.33 10.25
CA ASN A 82 4.22 -0.70 8.95
C ASN A 82 3.89 -1.75 7.88
N TRP A 83 3.05 -1.39 6.91
CA TRP A 83 2.76 -2.24 5.77
C TRP A 83 2.33 -1.41 4.57
N THR A 84 2.32 -2.02 3.40
CA THR A 84 1.81 -1.42 2.16
C THR A 84 0.80 -2.37 1.55
N MET A 85 -0.27 -1.85 0.98
CA MET A 85 -1.25 -2.64 0.23
C MET A 85 -1.71 -1.93 -1.03
N GLU A 86 -1.84 -2.71 -2.11
CA GLU A 86 -2.49 -2.26 -3.34
C GLU A 86 -3.99 -2.07 -3.13
N ILE A 87 -4.59 -1.23 -3.96
CA ILE A 87 -6.00 -0.87 -3.89
C ILE A 87 -6.67 -1.25 -5.21
N GLU A 88 -7.77 -2.01 -5.12
CA GLU A 88 -8.59 -2.30 -6.29
C GLU A 88 -9.27 -1.01 -6.77
N GLN A 89 -9.11 -0.66 -8.05
CA GLN A 89 -9.75 0.51 -8.69
C GLN A 89 -11.26 0.29 -8.91
N ASN A 90 -12.01 0.11 -7.82
CA ASN A 90 -13.44 -0.14 -7.80
C ASN A 90 -14.14 0.60 -6.63
N ASP A 91 -15.15 1.42 -6.91
CA ASP A 91 -15.85 2.19 -5.88
C ASP A 91 -16.55 1.30 -4.82
N ASN A 92 -17.05 0.12 -5.21
CA ASN A 92 -17.59 -0.85 -4.25
C ASN A 92 -16.51 -1.35 -3.28
N TYR A 93 -15.28 -1.50 -3.76
CA TYR A 93 -14.15 -1.87 -2.92
C TYR A 93 -13.85 -0.78 -1.89
N ILE A 94 -13.68 0.48 -2.32
CA ILE A 94 -13.41 1.62 -1.43
C ILE A 94 -14.52 1.75 -0.37
N ASN A 95 -15.77 1.75 -0.80
CA ASN A 95 -16.88 2.14 0.06
C ASN A 95 -17.28 1.03 1.05
N ASN A 96 -17.16 -0.24 0.67
CA ASN A 96 -17.76 -1.35 1.42
C ASN A 96 -16.76 -2.40 1.93
N ARG A 97 -15.56 -2.51 1.33
CA ARG A 97 -14.61 -3.59 1.65
C ARG A 97 -13.33 -3.10 2.32
N LEU A 98 -12.82 -1.94 1.90
CA LEU A 98 -11.51 -1.42 2.27
C LEU A 98 -11.29 -1.34 3.80
N GLU A 99 -12.28 -0.83 4.54
CA GLU A 99 -12.20 -0.71 6.00
C GLU A 99 -12.02 -2.06 6.70
N ASN A 100 -12.81 -3.06 6.31
CA ASN A 100 -12.75 -4.40 6.89
C ASN A 100 -11.40 -5.08 6.59
N ILE A 101 -10.88 -4.87 5.39
CA ILE A 101 -9.56 -5.40 4.99
C ILE A 101 -8.45 -4.77 5.84
N ILE A 102 -8.46 -3.45 6.00
CA ILE A 102 -7.45 -2.75 6.82
C ILE A 102 -7.53 -3.16 8.29
N LYS A 103 -8.73 -3.27 8.86
CA LYS A 103 -8.92 -3.76 10.23
C LYS A 103 -8.36 -5.18 10.40
N LYS A 104 -8.54 -6.04 9.40
CA LYS A 104 -7.99 -7.40 9.40
C LYS A 104 -6.46 -7.39 9.34
N ILE A 105 -5.87 -6.68 8.39
CA ILE A 105 -4.41 -6.61 8.23
C ILE A 105 -3.77 -6.02 9.49
N TYR A 106 -4.34 -4.95 10.05
CA TYR A 106 -3.83 -4.35 11.29
C TYR A 106 -3.75 -5.38 12.43
N LYS A 107 -4.79 -6.21 12.61
CA LYS A 107 -4.77 -7.29 13.62
C LYS A 107 -3.68 -8.31 13.35
N GLU A 108 -3.47 -8.71 12.09
CA GLU A 108 -2.41 -9.65 11.70
C GLU A 108 -1.01 -9.08 11.94
N GLN A 109 -0.83 -7.76 11.76
CA GLN A 109 0.44 -7.09 12.04
C GLN A 109 0.74 -6.98 13.54
N LEU A 110 -0.28 -6.94 14.41
CA LEU A 110 -0.07 -6.96 15.87
C LEU A 110 0.37 -8.33 16.40
N THR A 111 0.13 -9.39 15.65
CA THR A 111 0.47 -10.77 16.06
C THR A 111 1.83 -11.26 15.58
N GLN A 112 2.53 -10.46 14.76
CA GLN A 112 3.88 -10.74 14.25
C GLN A 112 4.95 -10.10 15.14
#